data_AF-A0AB34HSB1-F1
#
_entry.id   AF-A0AB34HSB1-F1
#
_cell.length_a   1.000
_cell.length_b   1.000
_cell.length_c   1.000
_cell.angle_alpha   90.00
_cell.angle_beta   90.00
_cell.angle_gamma   90.00
#
_symmetry.space_group_name_H-M   'P 1'
#
loop_
_entity.id
_entity.type
_entity.pdbx_description
1 polymer ?
#
loop_
_entity_poly.entity_id
_entity_poly.type
_entity_poly.pdbx_seq_one_letter_code
_entity_poly.pdbx_strand_id
1 'polypeptide(L)'
;MNCGPDAKLVQQTPLSVFLTHSFSSRAKDAAADGPPGIPTQTIIPVKHTVKIDKDDLLQDYGFHISETLPLTVVAVTAGGSAHGKLLPGDQILQMNNEPAEDLSCERAVDILRY
;
A
#
# COMPACT_ATOMS: atom_id res chain seq x y z
N MET A 1 -19.47 36.79 24.55
CA MET A 1 -18.06 36.54 24.20
C MET A 1 -18.06 35.46 23.13
N ASN A 2 -17.74 35.81 21.88
CA ASN A 2 -17.61 34.86 20.78
C ASN A 2 -16.13 34.76 20.43
N CYS A 3 -15.59 33.54 20.27
CA CYS A 3 -14.77 33.12 19.13
C CYS A 3 -13.90 31.91 19.45
N GLY A 4 -14.14 30.84 18.71
CA GLY A 4 -13.32 29.64 18.60
C GLY A 4 -14.17 28.53 17.99
N PRO A 5 -14.24 28.40 16.65
CA PRO A 5 -15.01 27.34 16.04
C PRO A 5 -14.39 26.01 16.46
N ASP A 6 -15.25 25.12 16.96
CA ASP A 6 -15.08 23.67 16.99
C ASP A 6 -14.06 23.27 15.93
N ALA A 7 -12.87 22.84 16.36
CA ALA A 7 -11.89 22.24 15.48
C ALA A 7 -12.57 21.01 14.90
N LYS A 8 -13.30 21.22 13.81
CA LYS A 8 -13.79 20.20 12.92
C LYS A 8 -12.51 19.54 12.46
N LEU A 9 -12.10 18.51 13.20
CA LEU A 9 -11.30 17.43 12.71
C LEU A 9 -12.04 17.00 11.45
N VAL A 10 -11.62 17.59 10.32
CA VAL A 10 -11.94 17.09 9.01
C VAL A 10 -11.44 15.67 9.13
N GLN A 11 -12.37 14.74 9.25
CA GLN A 11 -12.02 13.34 9.18
C GLN A 11 -11.53 13.15 7.74
N GLN A 12 -10.23 13.39 7.50
CA GLN A 12 -9.59 13.00 6.26
C GLN A 12 -9.90 11.52 6.12
N THR A 13 -10.69 11.18 5.12
CA THR A 13 -11.07 9.80 4.90
C THR A 13 -9.80 9.04 4.54
N PRO A 14 -9.40 8.02 5.33
CA PRO A 14 -8.15 7.32 5.07
C PRO A 14 -8.24 6.58 3.75
N LEU A 15 -7.18 6.70 2.94
CA LEU A 15 -7.07 6.04 1.65
C LEU A 15 -6.93 4.54 1.87
N SER A 16 -7.87 3.79 1.32
CA SER A 16 -7.86 2.33 1.37
C SER A 16 -7.16 1.80 0.14
N VAL A 17 -6.01 1.16 0.31
CA VAL A 17 -5.21 0.59 -0.78
C VAL A 17 -5.18 -0.93 -0.58
N PHE A 18 -5.68 -1.68 -1.56
CA PHE A 18 -5.54 -3.14 -1.59
C PHE A 18 -4.31 -3.49 -2.40
N LEU A 19 -3.42 -4.26 -1.81
CA LEU A 19 -2.17 -4.69 -2.42
C LEU A 19 -1.99 -6.19 -2.29
N THR A 20 -1.07 -6.74 -3.06
CA THR A 20 -0.56 -8.08 -2.82
C THR A 20 0.86 -8.07 -2.29
N HIS A 21 1.05 -8.78 -1.17
CA HIS A 21 2.34 -9.00 -0.55
C HIS A 21 2.78 -10.45 -0.76
N SER A 22 4.01 -10.63 -1.21
CA SER A 22 4.62 -11.95 -1.39
C SER A 22 5.25 -12.39 -0.06
N PHE A 23 4.47 -13.01 0.83
CA PHE A 23 5.05 -13.64 2.00
C PHE A 23 5.83 -14.87 1.54
N SER A 24 7.16 -14.78 1.58
CA SER A 24 7.98 -15.99 1.62
C SER A 24 7.68 -16.66 2.95
N SER A 25 6.73 -17.59 2.95
CA SER A 25 6.59 -18.57 4.01
C SER A 25 7.88 -19.39 4.00
N ARG A 26 8.92 -18.90 4.67
CA ARG A 26 9.99 -19.75 5.14
C ARG A 26 9.38 -20.59 6.23
N ALA A 27 8.60 -21.60 5.83
CA ALA A 27 8.43 -22.80 6.60
C ALA A 27 9.86 -23.17 7.00
N LYS A 28 10.10 -23.08 8.30
CA LYS A 28 11.30 -23.66 8.88
C LYS A 28 11.09 -25.15 8.69
N ASP A 29 11.49 -25.65 7.53
CA ASP A 29 11.58 -27.07 7.30
C ASP A 29 12.56 -27.58 8.36
N ALA A 30 11.99 -28.25 9.35
CA ALA A 30 12.73 -29.05 10.28
C ALA A 30 13.58 -30.01 9.46
N ALA A 31 14.86 -30.12 9.84
CA ALA A 31 15.83 -31.01 9.23
C ALA A 31 15.24 -32.39 8.95
N ALA A 32 15.10 -32.74 7.67
CA ALA A 32 14.93 -34.12 7.24
C ALA A 32 15.60 -34.29 5.88
N ASP A 33 16.64 -35.12 5.91
CA ASP A 33 17.39 -35.72 4.81
C ASP A 33 16.54 -36.02 3.56
N GLY A 34 16.85 -35.37 2.43
CA GLY A 34 16.20 -35.58 1.13
C GLY A 34 16.87 -34.78 0.02
N PRO A 35 16.88 -35.27 -1.25
CA PRO A 35 17.66 -34.68 -2.33
C PRO A 35 17.23 -33.23 -2.61
N PRO A 36 18.10 -32.38 -3.21
CA PRO A 36 17.82 -30.96 -3.42
C PRO A 36 16.76 -30.78 -4.52
N GLY A 37 15.50 -31.08 -4.18
CA GLY A 37 14.35 -30.54 -4.85
C GLY A 37 14.39 -29.05 -4.62
N ILE A 38 14.47 -28.29 -5.71
CA ILE A 38 14.36 -26.83 -5.73
C ILE A 38 13.32 -26.44 -4.67
N PRO A 39 13.66 -25.62 -3.66
CA PRO A 39 12.63 -25.11 -2.78
C PRO A 39 11.74 -24.27 -3.69
N THR A 40 10.64 -24.86 -4.15
CA THR A 40 9.51 -24.15 -4.71
C THR A 40 9.01 -23.34 -3.53
N GLN A 41 9.67 -22.20 -3.28
CA GLN A 41 9.19 -21.18 -2.39
C GLN A 41 7.86 -20.80 -3.03
N THR A 42 6.78 -21.38 -2.54
CA THR A 42 5.44 -21.06 -3.01
C THR A 42 5.19 -19.64 -2.54
N ILE A 43 5.60 -18.69 -3.37
CA ILE A 43 5.31 -17.28 -3.20
C ILE A 43 3.81 -17.17 -3.42
N ILE A 44 3.03 -17.26 -2.34
CA ILE A 44 1.59 -17.02 -2.41
C ILE A 44 1.37 -15.51 -2.37
N PRO A 45 0.87 -14.89 -3.47
CA PRO A 45 0.45 -13.50 -3.43
C PRO A 45 -0.77 -13.40 -2.53
N VAL A 46 -0.59 -12.97 -1.28
CA VAL A 46 -1.71 -12.71 -0.38
C VAL A 46 -2.18 -11.28 -0.61
N LYS A 47 -3.50 -11.09 -0.68
CA LYS A 47 -4.12 -9.78 -0.87
C LYS A 47 -4.40 -9.17 0.50
N HIS A 48 -3.97 -7.94 0.74
CA HIS A 48 -4.19 -7.24 2.00
C HIS A 48 -4.59 -5.79 1.75
N THR A 49 -5.42 -5.25 2.63
CA THR A 49 -5.89 -3.86 2.56
C THR A 49 -5.19 -3.04 3.63
N VAL A 50 -4.49 -2.00 3.22
CA VAL A 50 -3.94 -1.00 4.14
C VAL A 50 -4.77 0.27 4.06
N LYS A 51 -4.87 0.95 5.19
CA LYS A 51 -5.49 2.27 5.30
C LYS A 51 -4.39 3.27 5.61
N ILE A 52 -4.30 4.32 4.82
CA ILE A 52 -3.27 5.35 4.93
C ILE A 52 -3.97 6.67 5.14
N ASP A 53 -3.60 7.35 6.21
CA ASP A 53 -4.13 8.66 6.51
C ASP A 53 -3.44 9.72 5.64
N LYS A 54 -4.20 10.68 5.13
CA LYS A 54 -3.61 11.78 4.35
C LYS A 54 -2.94 12.73 5.33
N ASP A 55 -1.68 13.07 5.08
CA ASP A 55 -0.98 14.00 5.96
C ASP A 55 -1.54 15.43 5.76
N ASP A 56 -2.02 16.06 6.83
CA ASP A 56 -2.59 17.42 6.80
C ASP A 56 -1.56 18.48 6.34
N LEU A 57 -0.27 18.26 6.65
CA LEU A 57 0.81 19.21 6.35
C LEU A 57 1.35 19.05 4.93
N LEU A 58 1.57 17.81 4.50
CA LEU A 58 2.11 17.48 3.18
C LEU A 58 1.00 17.35 2.12
N GLN A 59 -0.26 17.26 2.54
CA GLN A 59 -1.42 16.98 1.68
C GLN A 59 -1.18 15.76 0.78
N ASP A 60 -0.48 14.77 1.31
CA ASP A 60 -0.05 13.60 0.55
C ASP A 60 -0.10 12.37 1.47
N TYR A 61 -0.19 11.18 0.87
CA TYR A 61 -0.17 9.93 1.64
C TYR A 61 1.25 9.46 1.94
N GLY A 62 2.24 10.07 1.27
CA GLY A 62 3.65 9.77 1.50
C GLY A 62 4.08 8.45 0.85
N PHE A 63 3.53 8.12 -0.31
CA PHE A 63 4.04 7.02 -1.14
C PHE A 63 3.81 7.29 -2.62
N HIS A 64 4.58 6.60 -3.45
CA HIS A 64 4.56 6.70 -4.90
C HIS A 64 4.31 5.32 -5.50
N ILE A 65 3.65 5.34 -6.65
CA ILE A 65 3.23 4.15 -7.39
C ILE A 65 3.75 4.22 -8.82
N SER A 66 3.79 3.07 -9.50
CA SER A 66 4.23 2.99 -10.89
C SER A 66 3.23 3.65 -11.82
N GLU A 67 3.73 4.41 -12.79
CA GLU A 67 2.93 4.98 -13.88
C GLU A 67 2.63 3.95 -14.99
N THR A 68 2.91 2.68 -14.74
CA THR A 68 2.72 1.55 -15.65
C THR A 68 2.01 0.41 -14.95
N LEU A 69 1.16 -0.32 -15.68
CA LEU A 69 0.53 -1.52 -15.17
C LEU A 69 1.54 -2.70 -15.12
N PRO A 70 1.50 -3.54 -14.08
CA PRO A 70 0.61 -3.46 -12.91
C PRO A 70 1.03 -2.33 -11.96
N LEU A 71 0.06 -1.65 -11.35
CA LEU A 71 0.32 -0.60 -10.35
C LEU A 71 1.11 -1.19 -9.20
N THR A 72 2.32 -0.71 -8.96
CA THR A 72 3.21 -1.18 -7.90
C THR A 72 3.74 -0.02 -7.12
N VAL A 73 3.92 -0.17 -5.81
CA VAL A 73 4.54 0.85 -4.98
C VAL A 73 6.01 0.95 -5.39
N VAL A 74 6.42 2.11 -5.92
CA VAL A 74 7.81 2.34 -6.35
C VAL A 74 8.65 2.95 -5.25
N ALA A 75 8.05 3.77 -4.40
CA ALA A 75 8.73 4.43 -3.29
C ALA A 75 7.74 4.77 -2.18
N VAL A 76 8.25 4.89 -0.96
CA VAL A 76 7.48 5.38 0.19
C VAL A 76 8.26 6.54 0.80
N THR A 77 7.60 7.66 1.00
CA THR A 77 8.16 8.85 1.64
C THR A 77 8.52 8.52 3.08
N ALA A 78 9.78 8.72 3.44
CA ALA A 78 10.26 8.49 4.79
C ALA A 78 9.58 9.46 5.76
N GLY A 79 8.96 8.92 6.80
CA GLY A 79 8.23 9.72 7.80
C GLY A 79 6.79 10.11 7.42
N GLY A 80 6.28 9.66 6.27
CA GLY A 80 4.86 9.83 5.91
C GLY A 80 3.95 8.74 6.49
N SER A 81 2.64 8.92 6.39
CA SER A 81 1.63 7.97 6.89
C SER A 81 1.73 6.56 6.29
N ALA A 82 2.18 6.45 5.03
CA ALA A 82 2.39 5.17 4.37
C ALA A 82 3.66 4.44 4.85
N HIS A 83 4.58 5.13 5.52
CA HIS A 83 5.84 4.56 5.98
C HIS A 83 5.59 3.45 7.02
N GLY A 84 6.02 2.22 6.71
CA GLY A 84 5.79 1.03 7.54
C GLY A 84 4.42 0.38 7.38
N LYS A 85 3.49 1.00 6.64
CA LYS A 85 2.23 0.39 6.19
C LYS A 85 2.36 -0.21 4.78
N LEU A 86 3.08 0.49 3.92
CA LEU A 86 3.39 0.10 2.55
C LEU A 86 4.89 -0.16 2.39
N LEU A 87 5.22 -1.04 1.43
CA LEU A 87 6.60 -1.32 1.04
C LEU A 87 6.77 -1.17 -0.48
N PRO A 88 7.94 -0.69 -0.93
CA PRO A 88 8.25 -0.69 -2.35
C PRO A 88 8.25 -2.14 -2.88
N GLY A 89 7.56 -2.36 -3.99
CA GLY A 89 7.32 -3.67 -4.60
C GLY A 89 5.93 -4.26 -4.32
N ASP A 90 5.14 -3.71 -3.39
CA ASP A 90 3.75 -4.14 -3.21
C ASP A 90 2.93 -3.79 -4.46
N GLN A 91 2.21 -4.76 -5.03
CA GLN A 91 1.38 -4.54 -6.21
C GLN A 91 -0.03 -4.12 -5.80
N ILE A 92 -0.45 -2.93 -6.20
CA ILE A 92 -1.76 -2.34 -5.96
C ILE A 92 -2.79 -2.97 -6.89
N LEU A 93 -3.87 -3.43 -6.29
CA LEU A 93 -5.02 -4.03 -6.96
C LEU A 93 -6.28 -3.17 -6.84
N GLN A 94 -6.34 -2.26 -5.86
CA GLN A 94 -7.46 -1.33 -5.65
C GLN A 94 -6.96 -0.13 -4.85
N MET A 95 -7.43 1.08 -5.16
CA MET A 95 -7.11 2.31 -4.43
C MET A 95 -8.39 3.13 -4.25
N ASN A 96 -8.63 3.60 -3.02
CA ASN A 96 -9.81 4.40 -2.68
C ASN A 96 -11.16 3.74 -3.01
N ASN A 97 -11.30 2.44 -2.78
CA ASN A 97 -12.45 1.64 -3.22
C ASN A 97 -12.54 1.37 -4.73
N GLU A 98 -11.71 2.01 -5.56
CA GLU A 98 -11.68 1.82 -7.02
C GLU A 98 -10.65 0.75 -7.42
N PRO A 99 -11.02 -0.28 -8.20
CA PRO A 99 -10.11 -1.35 -8.57
C PRO A 99 -9.08 -0.87 -9.60
N ALA A 100 -7.85 -1.38 -9.53
CA ALA A 100 -6.76 -1.02 -10.43
C ALA A 100 -7.01 -1.39 -11.91
N GLU A 101 -8.03 -2.22 -12.18
CA GLU A 101 -8.49 -2.53 -13.54
C GLU A 101 -9.30 -1.38 -14.16
N ASP A 102 -10.04 -0.62 -13.34
CA ASP A 102 -10.82 0.54 -13.76
C ASP A 102 -10.01 1.83 -13.58
N LEU A 103 -9.17 1.85 -12.53
CA LEU A 103 -8.30 2.95 -12.18
C LEU A 103 -7.00 2.91 -13.00
N SER A 104 -6.84 3.88 -13.92
CA SER A 104 -5.59 4.07 -14.64
C SER A 104 -4.47 4.57 -13.72
N CYS A 105 -3.21 4.30 -14.07
CA CYS A 105 -2.03 4.77 -13.34
C CYS A 105 -2.04 6.28 -13.09
N GLU A 106 -2.43 7.07 -14.09
CA GLU A 106 -2.58 8.52 -13.96
C GLU A 106 -3.62 8.90 -12.92
N ARG A 107 -4.78 8.20 -12.87
CA ARG A 107 -5.82 8.45 -11.87
C ARG A 107 -5.41 8.01 -10.47
N ALA A 108 -4.66 6.92 -10.37
CA ALA A 108 -4.09 6.47 -9.11
C ALA A 108 -3.12 7.51 -8.54
N VAL A 109 -2.25 8.09 -9.37
CA VAL A 109 -1.36 9.18 -8.95
C VAL A 109 -2.14 10.45 -8.61
N ASP A 110 -3.21 10.76 -9.37
CA ASP A 110 -4.11 11.89 -9.09
C ASP A 110 -4.75 11.76 -7.71
N ILE A 111 -5.23 10.57 -7.33
CA ILE A 111 -5.79 10.29 -6.00
C ILE A 111 -4.77 10.54 -4.89
N LEU A 112 -3.50 10.21 -5.12
CA LEU A 112 -2.46 10.41 -4.10
C LEU A 112 -2.13 11.89 -3.87
N ARG A 113 -2.29 12.71 -4.91
CA ARG A 113 -2.02 14.16 -4.88
C ARG A 113 -3.23 15.00 -4.48
N TYR A 114 -4.45 14.44 -4.59
CA TYR A 114 -5.71 15.11 -4.25
C TYR A 114 -5.92 15.17 -2.74
#